data_AF-A0A2V8G741-F1
#
_entry.id   AF-A0A2V8G741-F1
#
_cell.length_a   1.000
_cell.length_b   1.000
_cell.length_c   1.000
_cell.angle_alpha   90.00
_cell.angle_beta   90.00
_cell.angle_gamma   90.00
#
_symmetry.space_group_name_H-M   'P 1'
#
loop_
_entity.id
_entity.type
_entity.pdbx_description
1 polymer ?
#
loop_
_entity_poly.entity_id
_entity_poly.type
_entity_poly.pdbx_seq_one_letter_code
_entity_poly.pdbx_strand_id
1 'polypeptide(L)'
;MFINAIVGEPVMAEGVTPTTAQVTLLRHGDRTSTPATRDGVVTVTAPADLLREIHIVDTPGTNAVIREHERITADFVPRADLVLFVTSADRPFTETERAFLEQIRDWGKKVVLVINKIDILPAERERNEVTAYVADNARRLLGVTPEIFGVSARDAYRAKHGQPSLWTSSGFEPLERYIRSTLDQSARLTLKLLNPVGVGAALAERYRALTRERLAVLDGDFALLDDVERQLAMYETDMSREFGGRMAVVENVLLEMERRGNHFFEDTMRLGRVFDLLNRARVQQAFEQQVVADAPQEIEKRVNDLIEWLVDSDHRQWERITRHLADRRREHRDRIVGDDESRGFHDERRRLIESVGGEAQKVVATYDRQREASHLADGARNAVAAAAAAGAGAVGLGALVTVAASTAAADVTGIILAGVVAALGFFIIPAKRSQAKAEMRRKIADVRERLATALGAQFSREIGRSIERLREGIAPYSRFVRSEGDKLRETDAQLKRLSSELEHLRTRVSAIAA
;
A
#
# COMPACT_ATOMS: atom_id res chain seq x y z
N MET A 1 10.32 4.12 -53.73
CA MET A 1 11.30 5.17 -54.07
C MET A 1 12.50 5.28 -53.11
N PHE A 2 12.37 5.73 -51.85
CA PHE A 2 13.55 5.95 -50.98
C PHE A 2 14.42 4.69 -50.79
N ILE A 3 13.81 3.55 -50.46
CA ILE A 3 14.52 2.27 -50.33
C ILE A 3 15.15 1.85 -51.67
N ASN A 4 14.42 1.97 -52.78
CA ASN A 4 14.94 1.67 -54.12
C ASN A 4 16.16 2.55 -54.45
N ALA A 5 16.17 3.82 -54.04
CA ALA A 5 17.31 4.72 -54.21
C ALA A 5 18.52 4.34 -53.33
N ILE A 6 18.28 3.89 -52.08
CA ILE A 6 19.33 3.37 -51.20
C ILE A 6 19.98 2.13 -51.83
N VAL A 7 19.15 1.17 -52.22
CA VAL A 7 19.57 -0.15 -52.71
C VAL A 7 20.14 -0.07 -54.12
N GLY A 8 19.66 0.87 -54.94
CA GLY A 8 20.02 1.03 -56.33
C GLY A 8 19.25 0.11 -57.29
N GLU A 9 18.27 -0.64 -56.80
CA GLU A 9 17.48 -1.62 -57.55
C GLU A 9 15.97 -1.42 -57.28
N PRO A 10 15.06 -1.77 -58.21
CA PRO A 10 13.61 -1.66 -58.03
C PRO A 10 13.08 -2.82 -57.16
N VAL A 11 13.39 -2.81 -55.86
CA VAL A 11 13.10 -3.90 -54.93
C VAL A 11 11.76 -3.75 -54.19
N MET A 12 11.25 -2.52 -54.08
CA MET A 12 9.97 -2.19 -53.44
C MET A 12 8.98 -1.66 -54.48
N ALA A 13 7.72 -2.06 -54.36
CA ALA A 13 6.63 -1.54 -55.18
C ALA A 13 6.41 -0.03 -54.94
N GLU A 14 6.06 0.70 -55.99
CA GLU A 14 5.81 2.15 -55.96
C GLU A 14 4.34 2.42 -56.34
N GLY A 15 3.66 3.27 -55.58
CA GLY A 15 2.25 3.56 -55.79
C GLY A 15 1.78 4.82 -55.08
N VAL A 16 0.64 5.35 -55.51
CA VAL A 16 -0.02 6.57 -54.98
C VAL A 16 -0.91 6.29 -53.76
N THR A 17 -1.22 5.02 -53.48
CA THR A 17 -1.87 4.54 -52.25
C THR A 17 -0.81 4.02 -51.27
N PRO A 18 -1.10 3.86 -49.95
CA PRO A 18 -0.15 3.26 -49.01
C PRO A 18 0.30 1.88 -49.51
N THR A 19 1.54 1.79 -50.00
CA THR A 19 2.09 0.58 -50.63
C THR A 19 2.64 -0.42 -49.62
N THR A 20 2.95 0.03 -48.40
CA THR A 20 3.51 -0.81 -47.32
C THR A 20 2.45 -0.99 -46.24
N ALA A 21 1.62 -2.04 -46.35
CA ALA A 21 0.64 -2.43 -45.32
C ALA A 21 1.25 -3.32 -44.22
N GLN A 22 2.45 -3.87 -44.45
CA GLN A 22 3.14 -4.79 -43.55
C GLN A 22 4.63 -4.44 -43.45
N VAL A 23 5.25 -4.75 -42.31
CA VAL A 23 6.70 -4.55 -42.12
C VAL A 23 7.47 -5.44 -43.11
N THR A 24 8.40 -4.85 -43.86
CA THR A 24 9.20 -5.55 -44.87
C THR A 24 10.68 -5.58 -44.49
N LEU A 25 11.25 -6.77 -44.35
CA LEU A 25 12.66 -7.01 -44.13
C LEU A 25 13.38 -7.27 -45.47
N LEU A 26 14.31 -6.38 -45.81
CA LEU A 26 15.17 -6.50 -46.98
C LEU A 26 16.56 -6.99 -46.57
N ARG A 27 17.05 -8.05 -47.23
CA ARG A 27 18.37 -8.65 -46.97
C ARG A 27 19.08 -9.06 -48.27
N HIS A 28 20.37 -9.37 -48.21
CA HIS A 28 21.09 -9.83 -49.39
C HIS A 28 20.57 -11.18 -49.89
N GLY A 29 20.55 -11.34 -51.20
CA GLY A 29 20.44 -12.63 -51.88
C GLY A 29 20.91 -12.50 -53.32
N ASP A 30 21.29 -13.62 -53.95
CA ASP A 30 21.90 -13.61 -55.29
C ASP A 30 20.93 -13.14 -56.38
N ARG A 31 19.63 -13.13 -56.09
CA ARG A 31 18.56 -12.64 -56.96
C ARG A 31 17.46 -11.96 -56.15
N THR A 32 16.72 -11.09 -56.82
CA THR A 32 15.53 -10.48 -56.23
C THR A 32 14.46 -11.55 -56.02
N SER A 33 14.05 -11.79 -54.77
CA SER A 33 13.04 -12.82 -54.46
C SER A 33 11.63 -12.28 -54.60
N THR A 34 10.67 -13.20 -54.78
CA THR A 34 9.28 -12.88 -54.51
C THR A 34 9.10 -12.60 -53.00
N PRO A 35 8.22 -11.66 -52.61
CA PRO A 35 7.95 -11.38 -51.21
C PRO A 35 7.39 -12.62 -50.50
N ALA A 36 8.05 -13.05 -49.43
CA ALA A 36 7.61 -14.16 -48.60
C ALA A 36 7.13 -13.64 -47.24
N THR A 37 5.91 -13.97 -46.82
CA THR A 37 5.37 -13.52 -45.53
C THR A 37 5.55 -14.59 -44.47
N ARG A 38 6.16 -14.23 -43.34
CA ARG A 38 6.25 -15.08 -42.16
C ARG A 38 6.04 -14.24 -40.92
N ASP A 39 5.17 -14.69 -40.01
CA ASP A 39 4.86 -14.01 -38.74
C ASP A 39 4.45 -12.52 -38.92
N GLY A 40 3.77 -12.22 -40.02
CA GLY A 40 3.33 -10.85 -40.36
C GLY A 40 4.46 -9.91 -40.79
N VAL A 41 5.61 -10.45 -41.19
CA VAL A 41 6.74 -9.72 -41.78
C VAL A 41 7.00 -10.24 -43.19
N VAL A 42 7.09 -9.33 -44.15
CA VAL A 42 7.43 -9.64 -45.54
C VAL A 42 8.94 -9.67 -45.69
N THR A 43 9.53 -10.74 -46.22
CA THR A 43 10.97 -10.81 -46.49
C THR A 43 11.23 -10.74 -47.99
N VAL A 44 12.13 -9.83 -48.39
CA VAL A 44 12.60 -9.68 -49.77
C VAL A 44 14.13 -9.81 -49.76
N THR A 45 14.68 -10.54 -50.73
CA THR A 45 16.13 -10.55 -50.98
C THR A 45 16.46 -9.76 -52.23
N ALA A 46 17.63 -9.12 -52.30
CA ALA A 46 18.10 -8.45 -53.50
C ALA A 46 19.64 -8.49 -53.64
N PRO A 47 20.19 -8.50 -54.88
CA PRO A 47 21.62 -8.59 -55.15
C PRO A 47 22.31 -7.22 -55.04
N ALA A 48 22.13 -6.54 -53.91
CA ALA A 48 22.77 -5.25 -53.66
C ALA A 48 23.91 -5.40 -52.65
N ASP A 49 25.09 -4.89 -52.98
CA ASP A 49 26.29 -5.02 -52.14
C ASP A 49 26.08 -4.43 -50.74
N LEU A 50 25.33 -3.32 -50.63
CA LEU A 50 24.98 -2.72 -49.35
C LEU A 50 24.28 -3.73 -48.41
N LEU A 51 23.41 -4.58 -48.95
CA LEU A 51 22.63 -5.55 -48.17
C LEU A 51 23.44 -6.75 -47.69
N ARG A 52 24.67 -6.95 -48.19
CA ARG A 52 25.60 -7.98 -47.65
C ARG A 52 25.99 -7.67 -46.22
N GLU A 53 25.96 -6.40 -45.88
CA GLU A 53 26.47 -5.86 -44.63
C GLU A 53 25.38 -5.36 -43.68
N ILE A 54 24.21 -5.00 -44.23
CA ILE A 54 23.10 -4.43 -43.47
C ILE A 54 21.76 -5.09 -43.83
N HIS A 55 20.83 -5.07 -42.88
CA HIS A 55 19.43 -5.38 -43.12
C HIS A 55 18.62 -4.08 -43.07
N ILE A 56 17.69 -3.91 -44.00
CA ILE A 56 16.79 -2.76 -44.02
C ILE A 56 15.40 -3.25 -43.62
N VAL A 57 14.79 -2.59 -42.64
CA VAL A 57 13.41 -2.84 -42.24
C VAL A 57 12.58 -1.65 -42.71
N ASP A 58 11.72 -1.87 -43.69
CA ASP A 58 10.69 -0.91 -44.09
C ASP A 58 9.47 -1.08 -43.20
N THR A 59 9.01 0.00 -42.61
CA THR A 59 7.85 -0.01 -41.73
C THR A 59 6.69 0.70 -42.41
N PRO A 60 5.43 0.23 -42.22
CA PRO A 60 4.24 0.98 -42.62
C PRO A 60 4.31 2.45 -42.19
N GLY A 61 3.71 3.34 -43.00
CA GLY A 61 3.74 4.77 -42.73
C GLY A 61 3.10 5.14 -41.38
N THR A 62 3.39 6.35 -40.92
CA THR A 62 2.82 6.89 -39.67
C THR A 62 1.29 7.07 -39.74
N ASN A 63 0.66 6.95 -40.91
CA ASN A 63 -0.81 6.94 -41.06
C ASN A 63 -1.46 5.54 -40.95
N ALA A 64 -0.69 4.49 -40.61
CA ALA A 64 -1.20 3.14 -40.38
C ALA A 64 -2.05 3.05 -39.09
N VAL A 65 -2.74 1.92 -38.86
CA VAL A 65 -3.57 1.72 -37.67
C VAL A 65 -2.67 1.70 -36.43
N ILE A 66 -3.15 2.23 -35.31
CA ILE A 66 -2.42 2.34 -34.02
C ILE A 66 -1.69 1.03 -33.64
N ARG A 67 -2.31 -0.13 -33.90
CA ARG A 67 -1.74 -1.45 -33.62
C ARG A 67 -0.48 -1.77 -34.42
N GLU A 68 -0.35 -1.28 -35.65
CA GLU A 68 0.86 -1.48 -36.43
C GLU A 68 2.03 -0.66 -35.89
N HIS A 69 1.78 0.58 -35.42
CA HIS A 69 2.81 1.42 -34.78
C HIS A 69 3.33 0.78 -33.50
N GLU A 70 2.44 0.28 -32.65
CA GLU A 70 2.82 -0.43 -31.42
C GLU A 70 3.75 -1.61 -31.72
N ARG A 71 3.44 -2.42 -32.74
CA ARG A 71 4.28 -3.56 -33.13
C ARG A 71 5.64 -3.12 -33.66
N ILE A 72 5.69 -2.09 -34.50
CA ILE A 72 6.96 -1.56 -35.03
C ILE A 72 7.86 -1.08 -33.88
N THR A 73 7.30 -0.29 -32.97
CA THR A 73 7.99 0.27 -31.81
C THR A 73 8.43 -0.81 -30.81
N ALA A 74 7.64 -1.87 -30.62
CA ALA A 74 7.97 -2.94 -29.67
C ALA A 74 9.00 -3.94 -30.22
N ASP A 75 8.87 -4.35 -31.48
CA ASP A 75 9.64 -5.49 -32.02
C ASP A 75 10.91 -5.08 -32.77
N PHE A 76 10.89 -3.93 -33.45
CA PHE A 76 11.93 -3.54 -34.41
C PHE A 76 12.83 -2.42 -33.90
N VAL A 77 12.24 -1.37 -33.32
CA VAL A 77 13.00 -0.20 -32.81
C VAL A 77 14.07 -0.59 -31.77
N PRO A 78 13.83 -1.48 -30.79
CA PRO A 78 14.84 -1.83 -29.79
C PRO A 78 16.04 -2.56 -30.41
N ARG A 79 15.82 -3.27 -31.52
CA ARG A 79 16.83 -4.06 -32.24
C ARG A 79 17.56 -3.28 -33.33
N ALA A 80 17.04 -2.13 -33.73
CA ALA A 80 17.64 -1.33 -34.79
C ALA A 80 18.98 -0.73 -34.36
N ASP A 81 19.96 -0.81 -35.27
CA ASP A 81 21.27 -0.18 -35.10
C ASP A 81 21.25 1.32 -35.40
N LEU A 82 20.43 1.71 -36.38
CA LEU A 82 20.20 3.08 -36.83
C LEU A 82 18.74 3.22 -37.23
N VAL A 83 18.08 4.29 -36.77
CA VAL A 83 16.71 4.63 -37.18
C VAL A 83 16.76 5.80 -38.15
N LEU A 84 16.40 5.54 -39.41
CA LEU A 84 16.19 6.58 -40.42
C LEU A 84 14.71 6.96 -40.43
N PHE A 85 14.40 8.15 -39.92
CA PHE A 85 13.03 8.66 -39.90
C PHE A 85 12.81 9.58 -41.11
N VAL A 86 12.04 9.09 -42.08
CA VAL A 86 11.83 9.78 -43.36
C VAL A 86 10.52 10.58 -43.30
N THR A 87 10.62 11.90 -43.46
CA THR A 87 9.49 12.82 -43.59
C THR A 87 9.52 13.52 -44.94
N SER A 88 8.42 14.13 -45.37
CA SER A 88 8.27 14.71 -46.71
C SER A 88 8.41 16.23 -46.69
N ALA A 89 9.06 16.82 -47.68
CA ALA A 89 9.32 18.26 -47.76
C ALA A 89 8.05 19.13 -47.93
N ASP A 90 6.96 18.56 -48.46
CA ASP A 90 5.65 19.22 -48.65
C ASP A 90 4.81 19.28 -47.37
N ARG A 91 4.96 18.28 -46.48
CA ARG A 91 4.27 18.18 -45.19
C ARG A 91 5.21 17.60 -44.14
N PRO A 92 6.24 18.36 -43.73
CA PRO A 92 7.20 17.88 -42.75
C PRO A 92 6.57 17.83 -41.35
N PHE A 93 6.89 16.79 -40.59
CA PHE A 93 6.67 16.74 -39.14
C PHE A 93 5.19 16.91 -38.71
N THR A 94 4.32 16.10 -39.29
CA THR A 94 2.89 15.97 -38.93
C THR A 94 2.70 15.49 -37.49
N GLU A 95 1.50 15.68 -36.91
CA GLU A 95 1.21 15.26 -35.52
C GLU A 95 1.39 13.75 -35.31
N THR A 96 1.02 12.94 -36.30
CA THR A 96 1.20 11.49 -36.22
C THR A 96 2.67 11.08 -36.33
N GLU A 97 3.47 11.78 -37.13
CA GLU A 97 4.93 11.61 -37.16
C GLU A 97 5.57 12.02 -35.83
N ARG A 98 5.11 13.12 -35.22
CA ARG A 98 5.56 13.57 -33.91
C ARG A 98 5.31 12.53 -32.84
N ALA A 99 4.07 12.03 -32.72
CA ALA A 99 3.71 11.01 -31.74
C ALA A 99 4.55 9.73 -31.90
N PHE A 100 4.80 9.30 -33.14
CA PHE A 100 5.64 8.14 -33.42
C PHE A 100 7.12 8.38 -33.05
N LEU A 101 7.64 9.59 -33.28
CA LEU A 101 9.01 9.95 -32.91
C LEU A 101 9.21 10.05 -31.39
N GLU A 102 8.18 10.46 -30.63
CA GLU A 102 8.20 10.40 -29.15
C GLU A 102 8.35 8.96 -28.65
N GLN A 103 7.62 8.01 -29.24
CA GLN A 103 7.72 6.59 -28.87
C GLN A 103 9.12 6.01 -29.15
N ILE A 104 9.76 6.41 -30.26
CA ILE A 104 11.13 5.96 -30.58
C ILE A 104 12.15 6.54 -29.60
N ARG A 105 11.98 7.81 -29.20
CA ARG A 105 12.85 8.49 -28.25
C ARG A 105 12.89 7.77 -26.90
N ASP A 106 11.77 7.24 -26.43
CA ASP A 106 11.68 6.58 -25.13
C ASP A 106 12.56 5.30 -25.04
N TRP A 107 13.00 4.75 -26.17
CA TRP A 107 13.99 3.67 -26.24
C TRP A 107 15.46 4.13 -26.18
N GLY A 108 15.71 5.44 -26.17
CA GLY A 108 17.07 6.02 -26.12
C GLY A 108 17.90 5.82 -27.39
N LYS A 109 17.25 5.58 -28.53
CA LYS A 109 17.93 5.34 -29.82
C LYS A 109 18.36 6.64 -30.50
N LYS A 110 19.48 6.58 -31.22
CA LYS A 110 19.89 7.67 -32.13
C LYS A 110 19.01 7.65 -33.38
N VAL A 111 18.27 8.74 -33.60
CA VAL A 111 17.42 8.93 -34.78
C VAL A 111 18.11 9.90 -35.74
N VAL A 112 18.09 9.57 -37.03
CA VAL A 112 18.51 10.45 -38.13
C VAL A 112 17.28 10.84 -38.93
N LEU A 113 17.11 12.14 -39.16
CA LEU A 113 15.97 12.66 -39.92
C LEU A 113 16.34 12.78 -41.40
N VAL A 114 15.44 12.33 -42.26
CA VAL A 114 15.57 12.43 -43.71
C VAL A 114 14.37 13.18 -44.26
N ILE A 115 14.60 14.36 -44.83
CA ILE A 115 13.57 15.18 -45.48
C ILE A 115 13.58 14.80 -46.97
N ASN A 116 12.66 13.94 -47.37
CA ASN A 116 12.56 13.47 -48.76
C ASN A 116 11.73 14.44 -49.61
N LYS A 117 11.86 14.33 -50.94
CA LYS A 117 11.21 15.16 -51.97
C LYS A 117 11.71 16.61 -52.03
N ILE A 118 12.98 16.89 -51.75
CA ILE A 118 13.51 18.27 -51.87
C ILE A 118 13.46 18.82 -53.30
N ASP A 119 13.26 17.96 -54.29
CA ASP A 119 13.11 18.32 -55.71
C ASP A 119 11.87 19.17 -55.99
N ILE A 120 10.87 19.12 -55.10
CA ILE A 120 9.68 19.97 -55.20
C ILE A 120 9.95 21.42 -54.77
N LEU A 121 11.07 21.65 -54.07
CA LEU A 121 11.51 22.96 -53.59
C LEU A 121 12.61 23.48 -54.53
N PRO A 122 12.28 24.36 -55.49
CA PRO A 122 13.23 24.82 -56.50
C PRO A 122 14.25 25.82 -55.92
N ALA A 123 13.88 26.57 -54.88
CA ALA A 123 14.76 27.57 -54.27
C ALA A 123 15.50 27.01 -53.05
N GLU A 124 16.81 27.27 -52.96
CA GLU A 124 17.63 26.84 -51.83
C GLU A 124 17.15 27.45 -50.50
N ARG A 125 16.56 28.64 -50.56
CA ARG A 125 15.93 29.28 -49.40
C ARG A 125 14.80 28.44 -48.81
N GLU A 126 13.91 27.91 -49.65
CA GLU A 126 12.77 27.09 -49.21
C GLU A 126 13.24 25.80 -48.55
N ARG A 127 14.30 25.18 -49.09
CA ARG A 127 14.93 23.99 -48.50
C ARG A 127 15.51 24.28 -47.12
N ASN A 128 16.16 25.43 -46.95
CA ASN A 128 16.71 25.86 -45.67
C ASN A 128 15.59 26.15 -44.64
N GLU A 129 14.50 26.78 -45.07
CA GLU A 129 13.33 27.03 -44.21
C GLU A 129 12.69 25.73 -43.70
N VAL A 130 12.47 24.75 -44.59
CA VAL A 130 11.94 23.43 -44.21
C VAL A 130 12.91 22.67 -43.30
N THR A 131 14.21 22.72 -43.58
CA THR A 131 15.24 22.07 -42.75
C THR A 131 15.28 22.67 -41.35
N ALA A 132 15.23 24.00 -41.24
CA ALA A 132 15.19 24.70 -39.95
C ALA A 132 13.92 24.35 -39.17
N TYR A 133 12.76 24.30 -39.85
CA TYR A 133 11.50 23.88 -39.23
C TYR A 133 11.58 22.47 -38.64
N VAL A 134 12.09 21.50 -39.41
CA VAL A 134 12.27 20.12 -38.91
C VAL A 134 13.27 20.06 -37.77
N ALA A 135 14.38 20.81 -37.85
CA ALA A 135 15.40 20.85 -36.81
C ALA A 135 14.85 21.38 -35.46
N ASP A 136 14.07 22.46 -35.50
CA ASP A 136 13.50 23.06 -34.29
C ASP A 136 12.46 22.14 -33.64
N ASN A 137 11.59 21.52 -34.43
CA ASN A 137 10.60 20.58 -33.91
C ASN A 137 11.27 19.32 -33.34
N ALA A 138 12.26 18.77 -34.04
CA ALA A 138 13.03 17.63 -33.56
C ALA A 138 13.78 17.94 -32.26
N ARG A 139 14.43 19.11 -32.17
CA ARG A 139 15.12 19.55 -30.95
C ARG A 139 14.17 19.64 -29.76
N ARG A 140 12.98 20.22 -29.95
CA ARG A 140 11.96 20.31 -28.88
C ARG A 140 11.51 18.94 -28.40
N LEU A 141 11.42 17.96 -29.31
CA LEU A 141 10.91 16.63 -29.02
C LEU A 141 11.96 15.70 -28.38
N LEU A 142 13.15 15.67 -28.97
CA LEU A 142 14.24 14.75 -28.65
C LEU A 142 15.20 15.34 -27.60
N GLY A 143 15.13 16.64 -27.33
CA GLY A 143 16.06 17.35 -26.45
C GLY A 143 17.44 17.61 -27.07
N VAL A 144 17.73 17.01 -28.22
CA VAL A 144 18.96 17.16 -29.01
C VAL A 144 18.61 17.41 -30.47
N THR A 145 19.50 18.06 -31.22
CA THR A 145 19.34 18.20 -32.67
C THR A 145 19.88 16.94 -33.35
N PRO A 146 19.04 16.11 -33.98
CA PRO A 146 19.51 14.95 -34.74
C PRO A 146 20.22 15.40 -36.01
N GLU A 147 20.97 14.48 -36.64
CA GLU A 147 21.46 14.66 -38.01
C GLU A 147 20.28 14.73 -38.99
N ILE A 148 20.31 15.67 -39.92
CA ILE A 148 19.22 15.94 -40.88
C ILE A 148 19.78 15.95 -42.30
N PHE A 149 19.16 15.15 -43.18
CA PHE A 149 19.52 15.09 -44.59
C PHE A 149 18.33 15.44 -45.47
N GLY A 150 18.45 16.49 -46.28
CA GLY A 150 17.52 16.78 -47.37
C GLY A 150 17.85 15.94 -48.59
N VAL A 151 16.91 15.15 -49.10
CA VAL A 151 17.13 14.25 -50.24
C VAL A 151 16.00 14.25 -51.27
N SER A 152 16.34 13.99 -52.52
CA SER A 152 15.41 13.60 -53.58
C SER A 152 15.67 12.14 -53.94
N ALA A 153 14.92 11.23 -53.31
CA ALA A 153 15.03 9.80 -53.62
C ALA A 153 14.80 9.49 -55.10
N ARG A 154 13.91 10.25 -55.75
CA ARG A 154 13.60 10.09 -57.18
C ARG A 154 14.81 10.41 -58.05
N ASP A 155 15.44 11.56 -57.81
CA ASP A 155 16.56 12.01 -58.64
C ASP A 155 17.81 11.18 -58.35
N ALA A 156 18.00 10.74 -57.10
CA ALA A 156 19.04 9.78 -56.73
C ALA A 156 18.89 8.43 -57.46
N TYR A 157 17.66 7.91 -57.53
CA TYR A 157 17.38 6.66 -58.26
C TYR A 157 17.64 6.83 -59.77
N ARG A 158 17.18 7.92 -60.38
CA ARG A 158 17.47 8.25 -61.79
C ARG A 158 18.96 8.42 -62.06
N ALA A 159 19.71 9.00 -61.12
CA ALA A 159 21.15 9.15 -61.24
C ALA A 159 21.87 7.80 -61.34
N LYS A 160 21.45 6.83 -60.52
CA LYS A 160 21.94 5.44 -60.57
C LYS A 160 21.53 4.68 -61.86
N HIS A 161 20.51 5.14 -62.58
CA HIS A 161 19.94 4.50 -63.77
C HIS A 161 20.11 5.35 -65.06
N GLY A 162 21.26 6.01 -65.21
CA GLY A 162 21.63 6.65 -66.48
C GLY A 162 21.46 8.16 -66.54
N GLN A 163 21.24 8.85 -65.42
CA GLN A 163 21.26 10.32 -65.35
C GLN A 163 22.23 10.88 -64.29
N PRO A 164 23.55 10.62 -64.38
CA PRO A 164 24.50 10.89 -63.30
C PRO A 164 24.56 12.36 -62.84
N SER A 165 24.20 13.30 -63.71
CA SER A 165 24.13 14.73 -63.39
C SER A 165 23.17 15.06 -62.24
N LEU A 166 22.19 14.20 -61.96
CA LEU A 166 21.24 14.36 -60.88
C LEU A 166 21.78 13.92 -59.50
N TRP A 167 22.93 13.26 -59.44
CA TRP A 167 23.47 12.70 -58.21
C TRP A 167 23.73 13.77 -57.14
N THR A 168 24.49 14.80 -57.50
CA THR A 168 24.84 15.89 -56.58
C THR A 168 23.61 16.69 -56.15
N SER A 169 22.73 17.03 -57.09
CA SER A 169 21.51 17.80 -56.79
C SER A 169 20.48 17.01 -55.98
N SER A 170 20.58 15.68 -55.94
CA SER A 170 19.68 14.84 -55.15
C SER A 170 19.92 14.90 -53.65
N GLY A 171 21.08 15.40 -53.19
CA GLY A 171 21.45 15.42 -51.77
C GLY A 171 21.67 14.04 -51.14
N PHE A 172 21.67 12.96 -51.95
CA PHE A 172 21.68 11.59 -51.45
C PHE A 172 23.07 11.10 -51.06
N GLU A 173 24.13 11.65 -51.68
CA GLU A 173 25.51 11.24 -51.43
C GLU A 173 25.96 11.45 -49.97
N PRO A 174 25.71 12.61 -49.31
CA PRO A 174 25.98 12.78 -47.88
C PRO A 174 25.29 11.74 -47.00
N LEU A 175 24.02 11.42 -47.29
CA LEU A 175 23.26 10.41 -46.54
C LEU A 175 23.86 9.01 -46.74
N GLU A 176 24.16 8.62 -47.98
CA GLU A 176 24.73 7.30 -48.27
C GLU A 176 26.12 7.14 -47.61
N ARG A 177 26.95 8.19 -47.63
CA ARG A 177 28.23 8.23 -46.91
C ARG A 177 28.03 8.11 -45.40
N TYR A 178 27.06 8.84 -44.83
CA TYR A 178 26.75 8.78 -43.41
C TYR A 178 26.34 7.36 -42.99
N ILE A 179 25.41 6.73 -43.72
CA ILE A 179 24.96 5.37 -43.44
C ILE A 179 26.15 4.39 -43.48
N ARG A 180 26.98 4.45 -44.52
CA ARG A 180 28.16 3.56 -44.66
C ARG A 180 29.19 3.76 -43.55
N SER A 181 29.51 5.02 -43.21
CA SER A 181 30.48 5.34 -42.16
C SER A 181 29.98 4.98 -40.76
N THR A 182 28.70 5.20 -40.48
CA THR A 182 28.06 4.87 -39.20
C THR A 182 27.94 3.35 -39.02
N LEU A 183 27.79 2.61 -40.13
CA LEU A 183 27.68 1.15 -40.15
C LEU A 183 28.98 0.46 -40.62
N ASP A 184 30.15 1.08 -40.45
CA ASP A 184 31.46 0.44 -40.72
C ASP A 184 31.80 -0.63 -39.65
N GLN A 185 32.74 -1.54 -39.92
CA GLN A 185 32.99 -2.75 -39.11
C GLN A 185 33.32 -2.48 -37.64
N SER A 186 34.12 -1.45 -37.33
CA SER A 186 34.43 -1.05 -35.95
C SER A 186 33.27 -0.32 -35.27
N ALA A 187 32.62 0.61 -35.99
CA ALA A 187 31.44 1.33 -35.52
C ALA A 187 30.24 0.38 -35.27
N ARG A 188 30.08 -0.67 -36.07
CA ARG A 188 29.05 -1.71 -35.93
C ARG A 188 29.20 -2.52 -34.64
N LEU A 189 30.42 -2.92 -34.28
CA LEU A 189 30.64 -3.66 -33.05
C LEU A 189 30.23 -2.81 -31.84
N THR A 190 30.67 -1.56 -31.82
CA THR A 190 30.34 -0.59 -30.78
C THR A 190 28.84 -0.32 -30.73
N LEU A 191 28.18 -0.08 -31.86
CA LEU A 191 26.73 0.12 -31.93
C LEU A 191 25.96 -1.10 -31.44
N LYS A 192 26.33 -2.32 -31.86
CA LYS A 192 25.69 -3.56 -31.42
C LYS A 192 25.81 -3.82 -29.92
N LEU A 193 26.85 -3.28 -29.29
CA LEU A 193 27.05 -3.37 -27.83
C LEU A 193 26.37 -2.22 -27.08
N LEU A 194 26.44 -0.98 -27.59
CA LEU A 194 25.83 0.19 -26.94
C LEU A 194 24.31 0.18 -27.03
N ASN A 195 23.73 -0.38 -28.10
CA ASN A 195 22.29 -0.37 -28.31
C ASN A 195 21.50 -1.15 -27.23
N PRO A 196 21.85 -2.41 -26.91
CA PRO A 196 21.22 -3.12 -25.80
C PRO A 196 21.45 -2.45 -24.44
N VAL A 197 22.63 -1.84 -24.25
CA VAL A 197 22.95 -1.12 -23.00
C VAL A 197 22.08 0.13 -22.84
N GLY A 198 21.91 0.91 -23.91
CA GLY A 198 21.04 2.09 -23.92
C GLY A 198 19.57 1.73 -23.69
N VAL A 199 19.09 0.68 -24.36
CA VAL A 199 17.73 0.15 -24.15
C VAL A 199 17.54 -0.33 -22.71
N GLY A 200 18.50 -1.10 -22.18
CA GLY A 200 18.47 -1.56 -20.80
C GLY A 200 18.43 -0.41 -19.80
N ALA A 201 19.19 0.67 -20.06
CA ALA A 201 19.24 1.84 -19.19
C ALA A 201 17.92 2.62 -19.20
N ALA A 202 17.33 2.81 -20.39
CA ALA A 202 16.02 3.45 -20.54
C ALA A 202 14.91 2.66 -19.83
N LEU A 203 14.89 1.33 -19.98
CA LEU A 203 13.94 0.46 -19.28
C LEU A 203 14.15 0.50 -17.77
N ALA A 204 15.41 0.40 -17.31
CA ALA A 204 15.73 0.43 -15.88
C ALA A 204 15.25 1.74 -15.23
N GLU A 205 15.46 2.88 -15.88
CA GLU A 205 15.01 4.18 -15.36
C GLU A 205 13.48 4.30 -15.40
N ARG A 206 12.81 3.87 -16.47
CA ARG A 206 11.33 3.85 -16.56
C ARG A 206 10.71 3.04 -15.42
N TYR A 207 11.14 1.79 -15.23
CA TYR A 207 10.60 0.93 -14.18
C TYR A 207 10.97 1.41 -12.78
N ARG A 208 12.10 2.11 -12.63
CA ARG A 208 12.50 2.69 -11.35
C ARG A 208 11.63 3.89 -10.99
N ALA A 209 11.29 4.74 -11.96
CA ALA A 209 10.35 5.83 -11.78
C ALA A 209 8.97 5.30 -11.34
N LEU A 210 8.44 4.29 -12.05
CA LEU A 210 7.18 3.62 -11.70
C LEU A 210 7.23 2.99 -10.29
N THR A 211 8.32 2.32 -9.95
CA THR A 211 8.51 1.70 -8.62
C THR A 211 8.50 2.75 -7.51
N ARG A 212 9.17 3.89 -7.72
CA ARG A 212 9.23 5.00 -6.76
C ARG A 212 7.89 5.70 -6.58
N GLU A 213 7.13 5.85 -7.65
CA GLU A 213 5.77 6.37 -7.58
C GLU A 213 4.89 5.48 -6.68
N ARG A 214 4.95 4.15 -6.87
CA ARG A 214 4.22 3.19 -6.02
C ARG A 214 4.69 3.22 -4.56
N LEU A 215 5.99 3.33 -4.32
CA LEU A 215 6.55 3.50 -2.98
C LEU A 215 6.03 4.78 -2.31
N ALA A 216 6.01 5.90 -3.03
CA ALA A 216 5.49 7.17 -2.50
C ALA A 216 4.01 7.09 -2.12
N VAL A 217 3.21 6.29 -2.84
CA VAL A 217 1.82 6.00 -2.47
C VAL A 217 1.77 5.19 -1.16
N LEU A 218 2.59 4.13 -1.05
CA LEU A 218 2.66 3.29 0.14
C LEU A 218 3.24 3.99 1.36
N ASP A 219 4.11 4.99 1.22
CA ASP A 219 4.74 5.70 2.35
C ASP A 219 3.69 6.31 3.28
N GLY A 220 2.63 6.91 2.73
CA GLY A 220 1.56 7.41 3.57
C GLY A 220 0.65 6.30 4.13
N ASP A 221 0.65 5.11 3.54
CA ASP A 221 -0.06 3.95 4.10
C ASP A 221 0.71 3.33 5.26
N PHE A 222 2.05 3.31 5.19
CA PHE A 222 2.91 3.03 6.33
C PHE A 222 2.67 4.03 7.45
N ALA A 223 2.65 5.33 7.14
CA ALA A 223 2.40 6.37 8.15
C ALA A 223 1.03 6.21 8.83
N LEU A 224 -0.01 5.86 8.06
CA LEU A 224 -1.35 5.55 8.58
C LEU A 224 -1.31 4.35 9.53
N LEU A 225 -0.71 3.23 9.12
CA LEU A 225 -0.66 2.02 9.93
C LEU A 225 0.12 2.25 11.23
N ASP A 226 1.23 2.97 11.16
CA ASP A 226 2.00 3.36 12.35
C ASP A 226 1.19 4.28 13.27
N ASP A 227 0.37 5.17 12.71
CA ASP A 227 -0.52 6.02 13.51
C ASP A 227 -1.60 5.20 14.23
N VAL A 228 -2.22 4.24 13.54
CA VAL A 228 -3.20 3.34 14.13
C VAL A 228 -2.58 2.53 15.28
N GLU A 229 -1.38 1.97 15.11
CA GLU A 229 -0.70 1.23 16.19
C GLU A 229 -0.35 2.14 17.38
N ARG A 230 0.12 3.37 17.13
CA ARG A 230 0.34 4.35 18.22
C ARG A 230 -0.95 4.69 18.95
N GLN A 231 -2.05 4.89 18.22
CA GLN A 231 -3.37 5.18 18.80
C GLN A 231 -3.88 4.00 19.63
N LEU A 232 -3.68 2.76 19.19
CA LEU A 232 -4.06 1.56 19.95
C LEU A 232 -3.27 1.43 21.25
N ALA A 233 -1.96 1.70 21.23
CA ALA A 233 -1.13 1.67 22.44
C ALA A 233 -1.51 2.78 23.45
N MET A 234 -1.82 3.99 22.95
CA MET A 234 -2.34 5.07 23.78
C MET A 234 -3.70 4.71 24.39
N TYR A 235 -4.60 4.15 23.58
CA TYR A 235 -5.90 3.68 24.02
C TYR A 235 -5.78 2.64 25.14
N GLU A 236 -4.91 1.63 25.00
CA GLU A 236 -4.67 0.62 26.05
C GLU A 236 -4.23 1.25 27.38
N THR A 237 -3.30 2.21 27.30
CA THR A 237 -2.76 2.91 28.46
C THR A 237 -3.82 3.77 29.13
N ASP A 238 -4.61 4.51 28.35
CA ASP A 238 -5.67 5.38 28.84
C ASP A 238 -6.79 4.56 29.50
N MET A 239 -7.20 3.46 28.87
CA MET A 239 -8.17 2.51 29.41
C MET A 239 -7.71 1.93 30.75
N SER A 240 -6.45 1.52 30.85
CA SER A 240 -5.90 0.98 32.11
C SER A 240 -5.90 2.02 33.24
N ARG A 241 -5.54 3.27 32.93
CA ARG A 241 -5.55 4.38 33.91
C ARG A 241 -6.97 4.70 34.37
N GLU A 242 -7.88 4.83 33.43
CA GLU A 242 -9.29 5.14 33.67
C GLU A 242 -10.01 4.04 34.45
N PHE A 243 -9.67 2.77 34.18
CA PHE A 243 -10.13 1.63 34.95
C PHE A 243 -9.70 1.74 36.41
N GLY A 244 -8.43 2.05 36.69
CA GLY A 244 -7.93 2.23 38.05
C GLY A 244 -8.69 3.32 38.83
N GLY A 245 -8.98 4.44 38.17
CA GLY A 245 -9.78 5.52 38.76
C GLY A 245 -11.22 5.10 39.10
N ARG A 246 -11.87 4.35 38.22
CA ARG A 246 -13.23 3.83 38.44
C ARG A 246 -13.25 2.71 39.49
N MET A 247 -12.23 1.87 39.54
CA MET A 247 -12.09 0.86 40.59
C MET A 247 -11.94 1.49 41.98
N ALA A 248 -11.23 2.61 42.10
CA ALA A 248 -11.15 3.32 43.39
C ALA A 248 -12.55 3.75 43.90
N VAL A 249 -13.50 4.05 43.01
CA VAL A 249 -14.90 4.33 43.38
C VAL A 249 -15.59 3.08 43.94
N VAL A 250 -15.36 1.90 43.35
CA VAL A 250 -15.86 0.62 43.87
C VAL A 250 -15.26 0.32 45.25
N GLU A 251 -13.96 0.51 45.40
CA GLU A 251 -13.25 0.30 46.67
C GLU A 251 -13.75 1.21 47.79
N ASN A 252 -14.14 2.45 47.46
CA ASN A 252 -14.70 3.39 48.44
C ASN A 252 -16.00 2.89 49.08
N VAL A 253 -16.82 2.12 48.37
CA VAL A 253 -18.04 1.50 48.95
C VAL A 253 -17.67 0.52 50.06
N LEU A 254 -16.62 -0.29 49.86
CA LEU A 254 -16.12 -1.22 50.86
C LEU A 254 -15.47 -0.50 52.05
N LEU A 255 -14.75 0.59 51.80
CA LEU A 255 -14.19 1.44 52.86
C LEU A 255 -15.29 2.11 53.69
N GLU A 256 -16.39 2.54 53.06
CA GLU A 256 -17.54 3.09 53.77
C GLU A 256 -18.24 2.01 54.60
N MET A 257 -18.41 0.80 54.07
CA MET A 257 -18.89 -0.36 54.83
C MET A 257 -18.00 -0.64 56.06
N GLU A 258 -16.68 -0.54 55.93
CA GLU A 258 -15.75 -0.67 57.06
C GLU A 258 -15.98 0.41 58.14
N ARG A 259 -16.21 1.66 57.72
CA ARG A 259 -16.52 2.77 58.63
C ARG A 259 -17.84 2.55 59.37
N ARG A 260 -18.90 2.14 58.65
CA ARG A 260 -20.20 1.79 59.24
C ARG A 260 -20.07 0.65 60.25
N GLY A 261 -19.28 -0.38 59.91
CA GLY A 261 -18.98 -1.50 60.81
C GLY A 261 -18.23 -1.05 62.07
N ASN A 262 -17.24 -0.19 61.92
CA ASN A 262 -16.50 0.36 63.05
C ASN A 262 -17.46 1.07 64.02
N HIS A 263 -18.37 1.91 63.49
CA HIS A 263 -19.39 2.64 64.26
C HIS A 263 -20.39 1.71 64.96
N PHE A 264 -20.89 0.70 64.24
CA PHE A 264 -21.77 -0.34 64.79
C PHE A 264 -21.14 -1.03 66.02
N PHE A 265 -19.87 -1.41 65.93
CA PHE A 265 -19.16 -2.00 67.08
C PHE A 265 -18.93 -1.00 68.23
N GLU A 266 -19.03 0.32 68.03
CA GLU A 266 -18.93 1.31 69.11
C GLU A 266 -20.23 1.52 69.84
N ASP A 267 -21.35 1.53 69.12
CA ASP A 267 -22.65 1.81 69.70
C ASP A 267 -23.36 0.57 70.21
N THR A 268 -23.18 -0.56 69.54
CA THR A 268 -23.81 -1.84 69.90
C THR A 268 -23.09 -2.52 71.08
N MET A 269 -21.77 -2.37 71.22
CA MET A 269 -20.97 -2.93 72.33
C MET A 269 -20.71 -1.92 73.47
N ARG A 270 -21.69 -1.08 73.80
CA ARG A 270 -21.64 -0.25 75.02
C ARG A 270 -22.02 -1.09 76.24
N LEU A 271 -21.32 -0.90 77.37
CA LEU A 271 -21.51 -1.62 78.65
C LEU A 271 -22.98 -1.64 79.15
N GLY A 272 -23.83 -0.73 78.70
CA GLY A 272 -25.25 -0.64 79.09
C GLY A 272 -26.26 -1.47 78.28
N ARG A 273 -25.89 -2.12 77.15
CA ARG A 273 -26.82 -2.91 76.30
C ARG A 273 -26.49 -4.41 76.25
N VAL A 274 -25.82 -4.93 77.27
CA VAL A 274 -25.29 -6.31 77.31
C VAL A 274 -26.41 -7.38 77.15
N PHE A 275 -27.63 -7.11 77.62
CA PHE A 275 -28.76 -8.05 77.52
C PHE A 275 -29.36 -8.16 76.10
N ASP A 276 -29.34 -7.08 75.31
CA ASP A 276 -29.83 -7.09 73.91
C ASP A 276 -28.97 -7.96 73.00
N LEU A 277 -27.74 -8.22 73.42
CA LEU A 277 -26.71 -8.89 72.65
C LEU A 277 -26.72 -10.43 72.80
N LEU A 278 -27.53 -10.96 73.72
CA LEU A 278 -27.81 -12.39 73.84
C LEU A 278 -28.66 -12.91 72.66
N ASN A 279 -29.39 -12.04 71.97
CA ASN A 279 -30.15 -12.40 70.78
C ASN A 279 -29.29 -12.28 69.52
N ARG A 280 -28.61 -13.38 69.18
CA ARG A 280 -27.82 -13.55 67.96
C ARG A 280 -28.53 -13.04 66.71
N ALA A 281 -29.81 -13.39 66.54
CA ALA A 281 -30.58 -13.03 65.36
C ALA A 281 -30.81 -11.52 65.24
N ARG A 282 -31.04 -10.83 66.37
CA ARG A 282 -31.26 -9.39 66.40
C ARG A 282 -30.00 -8.60 66.05
N VAL A 283 -28.84 -9.03 66.57
CA VAL A 283 -27.55 -8.38 66.28
C VAL A 283 -27.14 -8.64 64.82
N GLN A 284 -27.38 -9.84 64.32
CA GLN A 284 -27.22 -10.21 62.91
C GLN A 284 -28.04 -9.29 62.00
N GLN A 285 -29.33 -9.15 62.26
CA GLN A 285 -30.21 -8.29 61.47
C GLN A 285 -29.79 -6.81 61.55
N ALA A 286 -29.38 -6.32 62.72
CA ALA A 286 -28.89 -4.94 62.87
C ALA A 286 -27.57 -4.70 62.12
N PHE A 287 -26.66 -5.68 62.09
CA PHE A 287 -25.43 -5.60 61.31
C PHE A 287 -25.72 -5.58 59.80
N GLU A 288 -26.62 -6.44 59.32
CA GLU A 288 -27.07 -6.44 57.93
C GLU A 288 -27.68 -5.09 57.53
N GLN A 289 -28.52 -4.51 58.39
CA GLN A 289 -29.18 -3.22 58.09
C GLN A 289 -28.26 -1.99 58.20
N GLN A 290 -27.35 -1.96 59.17
CA GLN A 290 -26.55 -0.77 59.48
C GLN A 290 -25.15 -0.79 58.85
N VAL A 291 -24.56 -1.96 58.67
CA VAL A 291 -23.19 -2.12 58.18
C VAL A 291 -23.20 -2.49 56.70
N VAL A 292 -23.82 -3.61 56.37
CA VAL A 292 -23.92 -4.09 54.97
C VAL A 292 -24.80 -3.15 54.17
N ALA A 293 -26.01 -2.86 54.67
CA ALA A 293 -26.97 -1.93 54.10
C ALA A 293 -27.12 -2.13 52.57
N ASP A 294 -26.80 -1.09 51.80
CA ASP A 294 -26.86 -1.01 50.34
C ASP A 294 -25.51 -1.24 49.63
N ALA A 295 -24.45 -1.62 50.37
CA ALA A 295 -23.13 -1.80 49.78
C ALA A 295 -23.09 -2.80 48.61
N PRO A 296 -23.77 -3.96 48.67
CA PRO A 296 -23.82 -4.89 47.53
C PRO A 296 -24.43 -4.27 46.27
N GLN A 297 -25.54 -3.55 46.42
CA GLN A 297 -26.25 -2.91 45.31
C GLN A 297 -25.43 -1.77 44.72
N GLU A 298 -24.77 -0.97 45.56
CA GLU A 298 -23.86 0.08 45.08
C GLU A 298 -22.64 -0.52 44.38
N ILE A 299 -22.03 -1.61 44.88
CA ILE A 299 -20.94 -2.31 44.18
C ILE A 299 -21.40 -2.80 42.81
N GLU A 300 -22.55 -3.49 42.72
CA GLU A 300 -23.08 -3.97 41.43
C GLU A 300 -23.33 -2.81 40.46
N LYS A 301 -23.91 -1.71 40.95
CA LYS A 301 -24.12 -0.49 40.16
C LYS A 301 -22.80 0.08 39.63
N ARG A 302 -21.77 0.22 40.47
CA ARG A 302 -20.45 0.73 40.04
C ARG A 302 -19.74 -0.20 39.06
N VAL A 303 -19.93 -1.52 39.21
CA VAL A 303 -19.42 -2.51 38.25
C VAL A 303 -20.16 -2.41 36.91
N ASN A 304 -21.47 -2.17 36.92
CA ASN A 304 -22.23 -1.91 35.69
C ASN A 304 -21.79 -0.60 35.02
N ASP A 305 -21.56 0.47 35.78
CA ASP A 305 -21.02 1.73 35.25
C ASP A 305 -19.64 1.52 34.58
N LEU A 306 -18.80 0.65 35.14
CA LEU A 306 -17.52 0.23 34.58
C LEU A 306 -17.69 -0.52 33.25
N ILE A 307 -18.63 -1.46 33.19
CA ILE A 307 -18.94 -2.23 31.98
C ILE A 307 -19.45 -1.30 30.88
N GLU A 308 -20.40 -0.43 31.19
CA GLU A 308 -20.98 0.52 30.24
C GLU A 308 -19.90 1.44 29.67
N TRP A 309 -19.02 1.98 30.52
CA TRP A 309 -17.89 2.78 30.07
C TRP A 309 -16.93 2.02 29.12
N LEU A 310 -16.64 0.75 29.41
CA LEU A 310 -15.76 -0.08 28.57
C LEU A 310 -16.38 -0.31 27.19
N VAL A 311 -17.66 -0.71 27.15
CA VAL A 311 -18.44 -0.92 25.91
C VAL A 311 -18.46 0.35 25.07
N ASP A 312 -18.77 1.48 25.70
CA ASP A 312 -18.81 2.78 25.02
C ASP A 312 -17.44 3.22 24.49
N SER A 313 -16.36 2.93 25.22
CA SER A 313 -15.00 3.30 24.81
C SER A 313 -14.49 2.43 23.66
N ASP A 314 -14.78 1.13 23.68
CA ASP A 314 -14.50 0.20 22.59
C ASP A 314 -15.23 0.63 21.30
N HIS A 315 -16.53 0.91 21.40
CA HIS A 315 -17.32 1.37 20.26
C HIS A 315 -16.78 2.67 19.64
N ARG A 316 -16.47 3.69 20.47
CA ARG A 316 -15.87 4.95 19.98
C ARG A 316 -14.51 4.72 19.32
N GLN A 317 -13.73 3.77 19.81
CA GLN A 317 -12.43 3.44 19.22
C GLN A 317 -12.58 2.84 17.82
N TRP A 318 -13.52 1.92 17.64
CA TRP A 318 -13.88 1.38 16.33
C TRP A 318 -14.31 2.47 15.35
N GLU A 319 -15.17 3.40 15.76
CA GLU A 319 -15.60 4.51 14.91
C GLU A 319 -14.45 5.43 14.48
N ARG A 320 -13.49 5.69 15.38
CA ARG A 320 -12.32 6.54 15.08
C ARG A 320 -11.44 5.90 14.02
N ILE A 321 -11.07 4.63 14.20
CA ILE A 321 -10.21 3.90 13.25
C ILE A 321 -10.92 3.76 11.89
N THR A 322 -12.20 3.42 11.89
CA THR A 322 -12.99 3.28 10.66
C THR A 322 -13.05 4.59 9.88
N ARG A 323 -13.27 5.73 10.55
CA ARG A 323 -13.26 7.05 9.92
C ARG A 323 -11.88 7.40 9.36
N HIS A 324 -10.83 7.15 10.13
CA HIS A 324 -9.46 7.44 9.71
C HIS A 324 -9.07 6.67 8.43
N LEU A 325 -9.43 5.38 8.35
CA LEU A 325 -9.27 4.56 7.15
C LEU A 325 -10.12 5.07 5.96
N ALA A 326 -11.35 5.49 6.23
CA ALA A 326 -12.25 6.01 5.21
C ALA A 326 -11.79 7.36 4.62
N ASP A 327 -11.16 8.21 5.41
CA ASP A 327 -10.63 9.50 4.95
C ASP A 327 -9.38 9.31 4.09
N ARG A 328 -8.48 8.40 4.48
CA ARG A 328 -7.34 8.00 3.65
C ARG A 328 -7.78 7.52 2.26
N ARG A 329 -8.87 6.76 2.18
CA ARG A 329 -9.43 6.30 0.90
C ARG A 329 -9.82 7.46 -0.02
N ARG A 330 -10.36 8.55 0.54
CA ARG A 330 -10.85 9.70 -0.24
C ARG A 330 -9.70 10.54 -0.81
N GLU A 331 -8.64 10.74 -0.03
CA GLU A 331 -7.49 11.55 -0.42
C GLU A 331 -6.78 11.02 -1.69
N HIS A 332 -6.78 9.70 -1.92
CA HIS A 332 -6.03 9.07 -3.01
C HIS A 332 -6.90 8.62 -4.19
N ARG A 333 -8.19 8.99 -4.24
CA ARG A 333 -9.04 8.72 -5.41
C ARG A 333 -8.60 9.51 -6.65
N ASP A 334 -8.08 10.71 -6.45
CA ASP A 334 -7.83 11.67 -7.54
C ASP A 334 -6.37 11.65 -8.05
N ARG A 335 -5.49 10.83 -7.46
CA ARG A 335 -4.08 10.66 -7.87
C ARG A 335 -3.86 9.52 -8.88
N ILE A 336 -4.92 8.91 -9.39
CA ILE A 336 -4.82 7.84 -10.39
C ILE A 336 -4.59 8.48 -11.77
N VAL A 337 -3.38 8.99 -12.00
CA VAL A 337 -2.93 9.48 -13.31
C VAL A 337 -1.70 8.67 -13.68
N GLY A 338 -1.91 7.55 -14.41
CA GLY A 338 -0.79 6.69 -14.80
C GLY A 338 -1.17 5.53 -15.71
N ASP A 339 -0.17 5.15 -16.50
CA ASP A 339 -0.07 4.10 -17.53
C ASP A 339 -0.75 2.76 -17.15
N ASP A 340 -1.13 1.94 -18.13
CA ASP A 340 -1.85 0.66 -17.95
C ASP A 340 -1.14 -0.28 -16.94
N GLU A 341 0.19 -0.17 -16.83
CA GLU A 341 1.04 -0.97 -15.93
C GLU A 341 0.81 -0.70 -14.43
N SER A 342 0.35 0.49 -14.03
CA SER A 342 0.11 0.86 -12.62
C SER A 342 -1.32 0.59 -12.15
N ARG A 343 -2.26 0.31 -13.07
CA ARG A 343 -3.67 0.06 -12.73
C ARG A 343 -3.87 -1.13 -11.79
N GLY A 344 -3.18 -2.24 -12.05
CA GLY A 344 -3.29 -3.46 -11.24
C GLY A 344 -2.98 -3.23 -9.76
N PHE A 345 -1.89 -2.49 -9.48
CA PHE A 345 -1.49 -2.12 -8.12
C PHE A 345 -2.55 -1.26 -7.43
N HIS A 346 -3.04 -0.21 -8.11
CA HIS A 346 -4.05 0.68 -7.54
C HIS A 346 -5.39 -0.02 -7.29
N ASP A 347 -5.79 -0.93 -8.16
CA ASP A 347 -7.04 -1.69 -8.02
C ASP A 347 -6.98 -2.74 -6.91
N GLU A 348 -5.85 -3.44 -6.75
CA GLU A 348 -5.66 -4.36 -5.62
C GLU A 348 -5.64 -3.62 -4.28
N ARG A 349 -4.88 -2.52 -4.19
CA ARG A 349 -4.88 -1.64 -3.02
C ARG A 349 -6.28 -1.12 -2.69
N ARG A 350 -7.05 -0.66 -3.68
CA ARG A 350 -8.42 -0.16 -3.48
C ARG A 350 -9.34 -1.24 -2.93
N ARG A 351 -9.31 -2.45 -3.51
CA ARG A 351 -10.11 -3.59 -3.05
C ARG A 351 -9.79 -3.96 -1.61
N LEU A 352 -8.52 -3.92 -1.20
CA LEU A 352 -8.12 -4.20 0.17
C LEU A 352 -8.61 -3.13 1.15
N ILE A 353 -8.50 -1.85 0.80
CA ILE A 353 -9.04 -0.75 1.62
C ILE A 353 -10.57 -0.84 1.71
N GLU A 354 -11.25 -1.21 0.63
CA GLU A 354 -12.70 -1.41 0.61
C GLU A 354 -13.14 -2.60 1.46
N SER A 355 -12.40 -3.71 1.40
CA SER A 355 -12.64 -4.90 2.23
C SER A 355 -12.48 -4.57 3.72
N VAL A 356 -11.37 -3.94 4.12
CA VAL A 356 -11.14 -3.54 5.51
C VAL A 356 -12.18 -2.51 5.98
N GLY A 357 -12.50 -1.53 5.13
CA GLY A 357 -13.54 -0.54 5.43
C GLY A 357 -14.93 -1.16 5.58
N GLY A 358 -15.25 -2.17 4.76
CA GLY A 358 -16.51 -2.91 4.82
C GLY A 358 -16.65 -3.76 6.07
N GLU A 359 -15.61 -4.50 6.45
CA GLU A 359 -15.60 -5.27 7.70
C GLU A 359 -15.65 -4.38 8.93
N ALA A 360 -14.90 -3.26 8.93
CA ALA A 360 -14.96 -2.29 10.02
C ALA A 360 -16.35 -1.65 10.15
N GLN A 361 -16.99 -1.29 9.02
CA GLN A 361 -18.38 -0.79 9.02
C GLN A 361 -19.37 -1.84 9.50
N LYS A 362 -19.17 -3.11 9.14
CA LYS A 362 -20.03 -4.22 9.57
C LYS A 362 -19.95 -4.41 11.08
N VAL A 363 -18.75 -4.41 11.66
CA VAL A 363 -18.55 -4.51 13.13
C VAL A 363 -19.29 -3.38 13.84
N VAL A 364 -19.14 -2.13 13.37
CA VAL A 364 -19.84 -0.96 13.94
C VAL A 364 -21.36 -1.07 13.77
N ALA A 365 -21.84 -1.52 12.60
CA ALA A 365 -23.26 -1.63 12.28
C ALA A 365 -23.96 -2.76 13.04
N THR A 366 -23.25 -3.86 13.32
CA THR A 366 -23.78 -5.00 14.09
C THR A 366 -23.52 -4.87 15.59
N TYR A 367 -22.92 -3.76 16.04
CA TYR A 367 -22.57 -3.56 17.44
C TYR A 367 -23.83 -3.36 18.29
N ASP A 368 -24.11 -4.30 19.17
CA ASP A 368 -25.21 -4.24 20.13
C ASP A 368 -24.66 -3.99 21.53
N ARG A 369 -24.83 -2.75 22.02
CA ARG A 369 -24.36 -2.32 23.34
C ARG A 369 -24.95 -3.17 24.47
N GLN A 370 -26.22 -3.56 24.38
CA GLN A 370 -26.88 -4.33 25.44
C GLN A 370 -26.29 -5.75 25.49
N ARG A 371 -26.06 -6.34 24.31
CA ARG A 371 -25.46 -7.66 24.21
C ARG A 371 -24.02 -7.69 24.72
N GLU A 372 -23.19 -6.73 24.31
CA GLU A 372 -21.79 -6.63 24.77
C GLU A 372 -21.71 -6.37 26.29
N ALA A 373 -22.54 -5.46 26.81
CA ALA A 373 -22.62 -5.21 28.25
C ALA A 373 -23.04 -6.46 29.03
N SER A 374 -23.99 -7.25 28.51
CA SER A 374 -24.44 -8.49 29.16
C SER A 374 -23.33 -9.56 29.20
N HIS A 375 -22.60 -9.75 28.10
CA HIS A 375 -21.47 -10.69 28.06
C HIS A 375 -20.34 -10.27 29.01
N LEU A 376 -20.07 -8.97 29.11
CA LEU A 376 -19.09 -8.43 30.06
C LEU A 376 -19.53 -8.59 31.51
N ALA A 377 -20.82 -8.37 31.80
CA ALA A 377 -21.40 -8.59 33.12
C ALA A 377 -21.25 -10.05 33.56
N ASP A 378 -21.56 -11.01 32.68
CA ASP A 378 -21.38 -12.44 32.97
C ASP A 378 -19.90 -12.78 33.23
N GLY A 379 -18.99 -12.22 32.43
CA GLY A 379 -17.56 -12.37 32.62
C GLY A 379 -17.06 -11.80 33.96
N ALA A 380 -17.53 -10.62 34.34
CA ALA A 380 -17.21 -9.99 35.62
C ALA A 380 -17.75 -10.80 36.80
N ARG A 381 -19.01 -11.25 36.73
CA ARG A 381 -19.63 -12.13 37.74
C ARG A 381 -18.86 -13.43 37.91
N ASN A 382 -18.49 -14.07 36.81
CA ASN A 382 -17.70 -15.30 36.82
C ASN A 382 -16.29 -15.09 37.38
N ALA A 383 -15.62 -13.98 37.05
CA ALA A 383 -14.31 -13.65 37.60
C ALA A 383 -14.36 -13.45 39.13
N VAL A 384 -15.39 -12.75 39.60
CA VAL A 384 -15.67 -12.53 41.02
C VAL A 384 -15.97 -13.85 41.74
N ALA A 385 -16.76 -14.74 41.12
CA ALA A 385 -17.05 -16.07 41.65
C ALA A 385 -15.81 -16.97 41.68
N ALA A 386 -14.96 -16.95 40.65
CA ALA A 386 -13.72 -17.73 40.61
C ALA A 386 -12.70 -17.28 41.68
N ALA A 387 -12.58 -15.98 41.91
CA ALA A 387 -11.75 -15.43 42.98
C ALA A 387 -12.24 -15.83 44.39
N ALA A 388 -13.53 -16.16 44.53
CA ALA A 388 -14.08 -16.71 45.76
C ALA A 388 -13.67 -18.17 46.01
N ALA A 389 -13.47 -18.96 44.94
CA ALA A 389 -13.19 -20.39 45.02
C ALA A 389 -11.70 -20.73 45.25
N ALA A 390 -10.76 -19.86 44.88
CA ALA A 390 -9.31 -20.13 44.93
C ALA A 390 -8.64 -19.94 46.31
N GLY A 391 -9.38 -19.50 47.34
CA GLY A 391 -8.84 -19.27 48.69
C GLY A 391 -9.21 -20.37 49.69
N ALA A 392 -8.23 -20.93 50.38
CA ALA A 392 -8.43 -21.80 51.54
C ALA A 392 -9.09 -21.01 52.68
N GLY A 393 -10.42 -21.04 52.72
CA GLY A 393 -11.25 -20.19 53.58
C GLY A 393 -12.38 -19.62 52.74
N ALA A 394 -13.40 -20.45 52.50
CA ALA A 394 -14.62 -20.12 51.77
C ALA A 394 -15.10 -18.73 52.18
N VAL A 395 -15.33 -17.85 51.20
CA VAL A 395 -15.99 -16.52 51.24
C VAL A 395 -15.17 -15.48 50.47
N GLY A 396 -15.46 -15.41 49.18
CA GLY A 396 -15.19 -14.26 48.33
C GLY A 396 -16.47 -13.88 47.58
N LEU A 397 -16.50 -12.64 47.12
CA LEU A 397 -17.60 -11.83 46.59
C LEU A 397 -18.62 -12.42 45.59
N GLY A 398 -18.47 -13.67 45.12
CA GLY A 398 -19.43 -14.33 44.22
C GLY A 398 -20.84 -14.42 44.80
N ALA A 399 -20.99 -14.38 46.13
CA ALA A 399 -22.27 -14.51 46.82
C ALA A 399 -23.09 -13.21 46.90
N LEU A 400 -22.58 -12.04 46.47
CA LEU A 400 -23.41 -10.83 46.38
C LEU A 400 -24.34 -10.85 45.15
N VAL A 401 -24.03 -11.66 44.14
CA VAL A 401 -24.78 -11.74 42.88
C VAL A 401 -25.76 -12.92 42.87
N THR A 402 -25.56 -13.97 43.68
CA THR A 402 -26.46 -15.14 43.78
C THR A 402 -27.63 -14.92 44.74
N VAL A 403 -28.47 -13.91 44.49
CA VAL A 403 -29.68 -13.66 45.31
C VAL A 403 -30.91 -14.44 44.82
N ALA A 404 -30.84 -15.24 43.76
CA ALA A 404 -32.03 -15.90 43.21
C ALA A 404 -31.85 -17.40 42.94
N ALA A 405 -31.57 -18.20 43.98
CA ALA A 405 -32.17 -19.53 44.18
C ALA A 405 -31.53 -20.27 45.37
N SER A 406 -32.39 -20.69 46.30
CA SER A 406 -32.21 -21.76 47.28
C SER A 406 -31.26 -21.56 48.48
N THR A 407 -31.94 -21.42 49.64
CA THR A 407 -31.66 -22.04 50.94
C THR A 407 -30.36 -21.72 51.70
N ALA A 408 -30.58 -21.05 52.84
CA ALA A 408 -29.89 -21.12 54.12
C ALA A 408 -28.51 -21.82 54.16
N ALA A 409 -27.52 -21.01 54.55
CA ALA A 409 -26.17 -21.37 54.97
C ALA A 409 -25.15 -21.62 53.85
N ALA A 410 -24.56 -20.54 53.34
CA ALA A 410 -23.12 -20.29 53.44
C ALA A 410 -22.73 -19.04 52.61
N ASP A 411 -22.99 -17.83 53.13
CA ASP A 411 -22.78 -16.60 52.36
C ASP A 411 -21.70 -15.70 52.98
N VAL A 412 -21.11 -14.84 52.15
CA VAL A 412 -20.07 -13.85 52.50
C VAL A 412 -20.51 -12.94 53.66
N THR A 413 -21.78 -12.54 53.65
CA THR A 413 -22.50 -11.88 54.74
C THR A 413 -22.47 -12.75 56.00
N GLY A 414 -22.70 -14.05 55.85
CA GLY A 414 -22.69 -15.06 56.90
C GLY A 414 -21.33 -15.29 57.59
N ILE A 415 -20.18 -15.04 56.95
CA ILE A 415 -18.85 -15.17 57.60
C ILE A 415 -18.39 -13.91 58.31
N ILE A 416 -18.72 -12.73 57.78
CA ILE A 416 -18.56 -11.48 58.54
C ILE A 416 -19.50 -11.55 59.77
N LEU A 417 -20.74 -11.99 59.58
CA LEU A 417 -21.67 -12.24 60.68
C LEU A 417 -21.26 -13.37 61.62
N ALA A 418 -20.70 -14.48 61.14
CA ALA A 418 -20.26 -15.57 62.02
C ALA A 418 -19.08 -15.15 62.91
N GLY A 419 -18.16 -14.33 62.39
CA GLY A 419 -17.08 -13.72 63.19
C GLY A 419 -17.60 -12.73 64.22
N VAL A 420 -18.58 -11.89 63.82
CA VAL A 420 -19.32 -11.02 64.75
C VAL A 420 -19.96 -11.85 65.85
N VAL A 421 -20.68 -12.92 65.50
CA VAL A 421 -21.37 -13.78 66.48
C VAL A 421 -20.42 -14.58 67.37
N ALA A 422 -19.29 -15.08 66.86
CA ALA A 422 -18.29 -15.74 67.68
C ALA A 422 -17.72 -14.78 68.75
N ALA A 423 -17.59 -13.49 68.43
CA ALA A 423 -17.22 -12.45 69.38
C ALA A 423 -18.34 -12.11 70.40
N LEU A 424 -19.62 -12.28 70.01
CA LEU A 424 -20.78 -12.15 70.91
C LEU A 424 -20.80 -13.24 72.00
N GLY A 425 -20.07 -14.36 71.87
CA GLY A 425 -20.04 -15.39 72.92
C GLY A 425 -19.29 -15.00 74.21
N PHE A 426 -18.51 -13.91 74.20
CA PHE A 426 -17.59 -13.53 75.29
C PHE A 426 -17.77 -12.06 75.74
N PHE A 427 -18.97 -11.74 76.20
CA PHE A 427 -19.56 -10.39 76.30
C PHE A 427 -18.98 -9.38 77.32
N ILE A 428 -17.79 -9.59 77.88
CA ILE A 428 -17.30 -8.77 79.02
C ILE A 428 -15.94 -8.07 78.74
N ILE A 429 -15.28 -8.33 77.60
CA ILE A 429 -13.86 -7.96 77.45
C ILE A 429 -13.63 -6.91 76.33
N PRO A 430 -13.11 -5.70 76.64
CA PRO A 430 -12.73 -4.67 75.66
C PRO A 430 -11.79 -5.19 74.55
N ALA A 431 -10.92 -6.14 74.88
CA ALA A 431 -10.02 -6.80 73.94
C ALA A 431 -10.77 -7.56 72.83
N LYS A 432 -11.94 -8.15 73.11
CA LYS A 432 -12.75 -8.89 72.13
C LYS A 432 -13.43 -7.96 71.11
N ARG A 433 -13.82 -6.75 71.51
CA ARG A 433 -14.31 -5.70 70.59
C ARG A 433 -13.22 -5.27 69.60
N SER A 434 -12.00 -5.04 70.11
CA SER A 434 -10.84 -4.72 69.25
C SER A 434 -10.53 -5.87 68.28
N GLN A 435 -10.63 -7.12 68.75
CA GLN A 435 -10.42 -8.31 67.92
C GLN A 435 -11.47 -8.41 66.79
N ALA A 436 -12.76 -8.17 67.10
CA ALA A 436 -13.83 -8.19 66.10
C ALA A 436 -13.69 -7.09 65.05
N LYS A 437 -13.33 -5.86 65.45
CA LYS A 437 -13.01 -4.77 64.51
C LYS A 437 -11.83 -5.15 63.62
N ALA A 438 -10.74 -5.65 64.19
CA ALA A 438 -9.56 -6.05 63.42
C ALA A 438 -9.83 -7.21 62.45
N GLU A 439 -10.70 -8.15 62.82
CA GLU A 439 -11.13 -9.23 61.93
C GLU A 439 -11.99 -8.73 60.77
N MET A 440 -12.97 -7.86 61.03
CA MET A 440 -13.79 -7.25 59.97
C MET A 440 -12.93 -6.43 59.02
N ARG A 441 -12.01 -5.59 59.52
CA ARG A 441 -11.08 -4.82 58.68
C ARG A 441 -10.25 -5.73 57.76
N ARG A 442 -9.69 -6.81 58.30
CA ARG A 442 -8.96 -7.80 57.50
C ARG A 442 -9.83 -8.43 56.42
N LYS A 443 -11.06 -8.83 56.75
CA LYS A 443 -12.01 -9.41 55.79
C LYS A 443 -12.41 -8.43 54.69
N ILE A 444 -12.67 -7.16 55.04
CA ILE A 444 -13.01 -6.12 54.05
C ILE A 444 -11.80 -5.81 53.14
N ALA A 445 -10.58 -5.78 53.70
CA ALA A 445 -9.37 -5.60 52.91
C ALA A 445 -9.13 -6.75 51.91
N ASP A 446 -9.31 -8.00 52.35
CA ASP A 446 -9.21 -9.20 51.49
C ASP A 446 -10.27 -9.16 50.37
N VAL A 447 -11.51 -8.82 50.71
CA VAL A 447 -12.60 -8.60 49.75
C VAL A 447 -12.21 -7.54 48.71
N ARG A 448 -11.69 -6.39 49.15
CA ARG A 448 -11.25 -5.31 48.26
C ARG A 448 -10.15 -5.76 47.30
N GLU A 449 -9.11 -6.41 47.83
CA GLU A 449 -7.96 -6.89 47.04
C GLU A 449 -8.38 -7.93 46.00
N ARG A 450 -9.23 -8.89 46.38
CA ARG A 450 -9.76 -9.91 45.46
C ARG A 450 -10.65 -9.31 44.39
N LEU A 451 -11.50 -8.34 44.74
CA LEU A 451 -12.35 -7.65 43.77
C LEU A 451 -11.50 -6.89 42.74
N ALA A 452 -10.53 -6.12 43.22
CA ALA A 452 -9.60 -5.37 42.38
C ALA A 452 -8.83 -6.29 41.43
N THR A 453 -8.32 -7.41 41.94
CA THR A 453 -7.57 -8.40 41.15
C THR A 453 -8.45 -9.09 40.12
N ALA A 454 -9.64 -9.56 40.52
CA ALA A 454 -10.54 -10.32 39.65
C ALA A 454 -11.12 -9.46 38.53
N LEU A 455 -11.63 -8.27 38.87
CA LEU A 455 -12.14 -7.33 37.88
C LEU A 455 -11.00 -6.77 37.04
N GLY A 456 -9.85 -6.43 37.63
CA GLY A 456 -8.67 -5.98 36.89
C GLY A 456 -8.24 -6.99 35.82
N ALA A 457 -8.11 -8.26 36.20
CA ALA A 457 -7.77 -9.31 35.24
C ALA A 457 -8.84 -9.49 34.15
N GLN A 458 -10.12 -9.38 34.49
CA GLN A 458 -11.21 -9.51 33.52
C GLN A 458 -11.23 -8.35 32.52
N PHE A 459 -11.10 -7.11 33.00
CA PHE A 459 -11.12 -5.91 32.18
C PHE A 459 -9.88 -5.80 31.31
N SER A 460 -8.68 -6.08 31.84
CA SER A 460 -7.45 -6.12 31.03
C SER A 460 -7.53 -7.15 29.91
N ARG A 461 -8.12 -8.32 30.17
CA ARG A 461 -8.37 -9.32 29.12
C ARG A 461 -9.31 -8.79 28.04
N GLU A 462 -10.37 -8.08 28.42
CA GLU A 462 -11.31 -7.54 27.43
C GLU A 462 -10.71 -6.40 26.61
N ILE A 463 -9.96 -5.49 27.24
CA ILE A 463 -9.20 -4.45 26.54
C ILE A 463 -8.26 -5.09 25.50
N GLY A 464 -7.51 -6.12 25.91
CA GLY A 464 -6.64 -6.87 25.00
C GLY A 464 -7.39 -7.52 23.83
N ARG A 465 -8.55 -8.14 24.09
CA ARG A 465 -9.40 -8.72 23.02
C ARG A 465 -9.95 -7.67 22.06
N SER A 466 -10.35 -6.50 22.56
CA SER A 466 -10.81 -5.38 21.74
C SER A 466 -9.70 -4.91 20.79
N ILE A 467 -8.48 -4.71 21.32
CA ILE A 467 -7.32 -4.29 20.52
C ILE A 467 -6.95 -5.37 19.48
N GLU A 468 -6.99 -6.64 19.85
CA GLU A 468 -6.68 -7.73 18.91
C GLU A 468 -7.71 -7.81 17.78
N ARG A 469 -9.02 -7.69 18.08
CA ARG A 469 -10.07 -7.62 17.06
C ARG A 469 -9.84 -6.45 16.09
N LEU A 470 -9.41 -5.29 16.60
CA LEU A 470 -9.05 -4.14 15.77
C LEU A 470 -7.86 -4.44 14.85
N ARG A 471 -6.81 -5.07 15.38
CA ARG A 471 -5.63 -5.49 14.61
C ARG A 471 -6.01 -6.51 13.53
N GLU A 472 -6.81 -7.51 13.86
CA GLU A 472 -7.31 -8.52 12.91
C GLU A 472 -8.10 -7.87 11.77
N GLY A 473 -8.94 -6.88 12.08
CA GLY A 473 -9.70 -6.13 11.09
C GLY A 473 -8.82 -5.42 10.04
N ILE A 474 -7.67 -4.88 10.45
CA ILE A 474 -6.74 -4.17 9.54
C ILE A 474 -5.61 -5.06 9.00
N ALA A 475 -5.46 -6.29 9.51
CA ALA A 475 -4.34 -7.18 9.20
C ALA A 475 -4.17 -7.50 7.70
N PRO A 476 -5.22 -7.72 6.89
CA PRO A 476 -5.06 -7.94 5.45
C PRO A 476 -4.40 -6.74 4.75
N TYR A 477 -4.82 -5.53 5.08
CA TYR A 477 -4.26 -4.30 4.51
C TYR A 477 -2.83 -4.06 5.00
N SER A 478 -2.57 -4.25 6.30
CA SER A 478 -1.22 -4.13 6.87
C SER A 478 -0.23 -5.10 6.23
N ARG A 479 -0.61 -6.36 6.02
CA ARG A 479 0.22 -7.36 5.34
C ARG A 479 0.53 -6.96 3.91
N PHE A 480 -0.47 -6.50 3.15
CA PHE A 480 -0.27 -6.02 1.78
C PHE A 480 0.71 -4.85 1.71
N VAL A 481 0.50 -3.80 2.53
CA VAL A 481 1.37 -2.61 2.54
C VAL A 481 2.81 -2.98 2.84
N ARG A 482 3.03 -3.87 3.83
CA ARG A 482 4.37 -4.36 4.18
C ARG A 482 4.98 -5.20 3.06
N SER A 483 4.29 -6.23 2.58
CA SER A 483 4.83 -7.14 1.56
C SER A 483 5.11 -6.43 0.24
N GLU A 484 4.19 -5.58 -0.20
CA GLU A 484 4.33 -4.83 -1.44
C GLU A 484 5.40 -3.74 -1.30
N GLY A 485 5.47 -3.08 -0.14
CA GLY A 485 6.52 -2.12 0.16
C GLY A 485 7.91 -2.76 0.14
N ASP A 486 8.09 -3.93 0.76
CA ASP A 486 9.38 -4.64 0.76
C ASP A 486 9.79 -5.07 -0.64
N LYS A 487 8.84 -5.64 -1.41
CA LYS A 487 9.06 -6.02 -2.81
C LYS A 487 9.45 -4.83 -3.69
N LEU A 488 8.77 -3.69 -3.54
CA LEU A 488 9.07 -2.48 -4.32
C LEU A 488 10.43 -1.87 -3.92
N ARG A 489 10.80 -1.87 -2.63
CA ARG A 489 12.12 -1.41 -2.17
C ARG A 489 13.23 -2.30 -2.72
N GLU A 490 13.04 -3.62 -2.69
CA GLU A 490 13.98 -4.56 -3.31
C GLU A 490 14.11 -4.29 -4.82
N THR A 491 12.99 -4.07 -5.50
CA THR A 491 12.96 -3.76 -6.93
C THR A 491 13.69 -2.44 -7.24
N ASP A 492 13.47 -1.36 -6.48
CA ASP A 492 14.22 -0.09 -6.67
C ASP A 492 15.72 -0.28 -6.46
N ALA A 493 16.12 -1.08 -5.46
CA ALA A 493 17.52 -1.39 -5.20
C ALA A 493 18.15 -2.18 -6.35
N GLN A 494 17.45 -3.19 -6.89
CA GLN A 494 17.90 -3.97 -8.04
C GLN A 494 18.01 -3.11 -9.31
N LEU A 495 17.00 -2.27 -9.60
CA LEU A 495 17.00 -1.37 -10.75
C LEU A 495 18.11 -0.31 -10.66
N LYS A 496 18.36 0.22 -9.45
CA LYS A 496 19.48 1.14 -9.19
C LYS A 496 20.82 0.47 -9.47
N ARG A 497 21.00 -0.78 -9.04
CA ARG A 497 22.22 -1.55 -9.30
C ARG A 497 22.40 -1.81 -10.79
N LEU A 498 21.36 -2.28 -11.48
CA LEU A 498 21.37 -2.51 -12.93
C LEU A 498 21.73 -1.24 -13.70
N SER A 499 21.15 -0.09 -13.31
CA SER A 499 21.47 1.20 -13.93
C SER A 499 22.96 1.54 -13.81
N SER A 500 23.56 1.30 -12.63
CA SER A 500 25.00 1.52 -12.41
C SER A 500 25.86 0.55 -13.24
N GLU A 501 25.47 -0.73 -13.32
CA GLU A 501 26.19 -1.75 -14.10
C GLU A 501 26.14 -1.43 -15.60
N LEU A 502 24.99 -0.97 -16.11
CA LEU A 502 24.80 -0.55 -17.49
C LEU A 502 25.63 0.70 -17.84
N GLU A 503 25.71 1.67 -16.93
CA GLU A 503 26.58 2.85 -17.12
C GLU A 503 28.07 2.50 -17.15
N HIS A 504 28.51 1.57 -16.29
CA HIS A 504 29.87 1.04 -16.36
C HIS A 504 30.14 0.31 -17.67
N LEU A 505 29.19 -0.51 -18.14
CA LEU A 505 29.32 -1.23 -19.41
C LEU A 505 29.35 -0.25 -20.59
N ARG A 506 28.51 0.79 -20.58
CA ARG A 506 28.50 1.87 -21.58
C ARG A 506 29.86 2.55 -21.69
N THR A 507 30.48 2.85 -20.54
CA THR A 507 31.80 3.47 -20.48
C THR A 507 32.88 2.56 -21.07
N ARG A 508 32.86 1.26 -20.72
CA ARG A 508 33.82 0.26 -21.24
C ARG A 508 33.69 0.07 -22.75
N VAL A 509 32.47 -0.03 -23.26
CA VAL A 509 32.23 -0.18 -24.70
C VAL A 509 32.66 1.08 -25.46
N SER A 510 32.40 2.26 -24.91
CA SER A 510 32.85 3.53 -25.51
C SER A 510 34.38 3.64 -25.54
N ALA A 511 35.07 3.10 -24.53
CA ALA A 511 36.54 3.07 -24.49
C ALA A 511 37.18 2.07 -25.45
N ILE A 512 36.44 1.06 -25.94
CA ILE A 512 36.90 0.15 -27.01
C ILE A 512 36.79 0.83 -28.39
N ALA A 513 35.91 1.82 -28.50
CA ALA A 513 35.63 2.55 -29.74
C ALA A 513 36.51 3.79 -29.95
N ALA A 514 37.14 4.29 -28.87
CA ALA A 514 38.10 5.39 -28.87
C ALA A 514 39.52 4.86 -29.06
#